data_AF-A0A1S8T3C7-F1
#
_entry.id   AF-A0A1S8T3C7-F1
#
_cell.length_a   1.000
_cell.length_b   1.000
_cell.length_c   1.000
_cell.angle_alpha   90.00
_cell.angle_beta   90.00
_cell.angle_gamma   90.00
#
_symmetry.space_group_name_H-M   'P 1'
#
loop_
_entity.id
_entity.type
_entity.pdbx_description
1 polymer ?
#
loop_
_entity_poly.entity_id
_entity_poly.type
_entity_poly.pdbx_seq_one_letter_code
_entity_poly.pdbx_strand_id
1 'polypeptide(L)'
;MINDYLEIRNAEGMPKLVDANMSLGFLLNAKSGVRNCAIALTEATTPEVRTVLKNQLNDAILMHEQISNLMVEKGWFHPTNLEKQFQMDIESSTTISQIASLDLFPGDTSRSGMFATLEK
;
A
#
# COMPACT_ATOMS: atom_id res chain seq x y z
N MET A 1 -2.79 24.69 -21.70
CA MET A 1 -3.80 23.75 -21.16
C MET A 1 -4.01 24.15 -19.72
N ILE A 2 -5.24 24.41 -19.29
CA ILE A 2 -5.55 24.79 -17.91
C ILE A 2 -5.60 23.47 -17.09
N ASN A 3 -4.66 23.27 -16.17
CA ASN A 3 -4.65 22.11 -15.28
C ASN A 3 -5.30 22.51 -13.95
N ASP A 4 -6.58 22.16 -13.76
CA ASP A 4 -7.21 22.30 -12.44
C ASP A 4 -6.83 21.10 -11.56
N TYR A 5 -5.88 21.33 -10.66
CA TYR A 5 -5.39 20.33 -9.71
C TYR A 5 -6.41 19.94 -8.63
N LEU A 6 -7.50 20.70 -8.48
CA LEU A 6 -8.57 20.45 -7.50
C LEU A 6 -9.75 19.66 -8.09
N GLU A 7 -9.68 19.25 -9.36
CA GLU A 7 -10.72 18.44 -9.99
C GLU A 7 -10.75 17.02 -9.40
N ILE A 8 -11.90 16.64 -8.83
CA ILE A 8 -12.10 15.31 -8.21
C ILE A 8 -11.80 14.17 -9.19
N ARG A 9 -12.10 14.36 -10.47
CA ARG A 9 -11.82 13.38 -11.54
C ARG A 9 -10.34 13.03 -11.66
N ASN A 10 -9.43 13.94 -11.30
CA ASN A 10 -8.00 13.67 -11.33
C ASN A 10 -7.55 12.73 -10.19
N ALA A 11 -8.36 12.56 -9.16
CA ALA A 11 -8.14 11.62 -8.05
C ALA A 11 -8.96 10.32 -8.18
N GLU A 12 -9.76 10.18 -9.23
CA GLU A 12 -10.59 8.99 -9.44
C GLU A 12 -9.70 7.73 -9.57
N GLY A 13 -10.03 6.69 -8.80
CA GLY A 13 -9.26 5.44 -8.79
C GLY A 13 -8.02 5.44 -7.89
N MET A 14 -7.46 6.59 -7.51
CA MET A 14 -6.31 6.66 -6.59
C MET A 14 -6.56 6.00 -5.23
N PRO A 15 -7.72 6.18 -4.56
CA PRO A 15 -7.98 5.52 -3.28
C PRO A 15 -7.84 3.99 -3.33
N LYS A 16 -8.31 3.35 -4.41
CA LYS A 16 -8.21 1.89 -4.58
C LYS A 16 -6.76 1.43 -4.76
N LEU A 17 -5.95 2.21 -5.48
CA LEU A 17 -4.51 1.94 -5.64
C LEU A 17 -3.78 2.08 -4.31
N VAL A 18 -4.15 3.09 -3.51
CA VAL A 18 -3.60 3.29 -2.16
C VAL A 18 -3.94 2.11 -1.26
N ASP A 19 -5.20 1.65 -1.23
CA ASP A 19 -5.62 0.51 -0.40
C ASP A 19 -4.85 -0.77 -0.73
N ALA A 20 -4.70 -1.09 -2.03
CA ALA A 20 -3.96 -2.26 -2.47
C ALA A 20 -2.47 -2.18 -2.09
N ASN A 21 -1.83 -1.02 -2.30
CA ASN A 21 -0.42 -0.81 -1.99
C ASN A 21 -0.15 -0.79 -0.47
N MET A 22 -1.01 -0.15 0.32
CA MET A 22 -0.93 -0.17 1.78
C MET A 22 -1.10 -1.59 2.33
N SER A 23 -2.03 -2.36 1.76
CA SER A 23 -2.24 -3.76 2.14
C SER A 23 -1.01 -4.62 1.84
N LEU A 24 -0.38 -4.44 0.67
CA LEU A 24 0.87 -5.13 0.32
C LEU A 24 2.00 -4.78 1.30
N GLY A 25 2.20 -3.49 1.60
CA GLY A 25 3.19 -3.05 2.58
C GLY A 25 2.93 -3.64 3.97
N PHE A 26 1.67 -3.71 4.38
CA PHE A 26 1.29 -4.31 5.66
C PHE A 26 1.53 -5.84 5.68
N LEU A 27 1.22 -6.54 4.60
CA LEU A 27 1.48 -7.97 4.44
C LEU A 27 2.99 -8.28 4.54
N LEU A 28 3.84 -7.46 3.90
CA LEU A 28 5.30 -7.58 3.97
C LEU A 28 5.83 -7.32 5.38
N ASN A 29 5.28 -6.35 6.09
CA ASN A 29 5.62 -6.08 7.49
C ASN A 29 5.23 -7.24 8.40
N ALA A 30 4.03 -7.81 8.24
CA ALA A 30 3.60 -8.99 9.00
C ALA A 30 4.53 -10.18 8.77
N LYS A 31 4.90 -10.46 7.50
CA LYS A 31 5.88 -11.50 7.13
C LYS A 31 7.25 -11.25 7.76
N SER A 32 7.71 -10.01 7.78
CA SER A 32 8.96 -9.63 8.45
C SER A 32 8.88 -9.83 9.97
N GLY A 33 7.73 -9.51 10.57
CA GLY A 33 7.43 -9.77 11.98
C GLY A 33 7.55 -11.26 12.33
N VAL A 34 6.95 -12.14 11.52
CA VAL A 34 7.09 -13.60 11.66
C VAL A 34 8.57 -14.01 11.65
N ARG A 35 9.33 -13.58 10.64
CA ARG A 35 10.77 -13.90 10.53
C ARG A 35 11.56 -13.43 11.74
N ASN A 36 11.34 -12.18 12.17
CA ASN A 36 12.08 -11.58 13.27
C ASN A 36 11.73 -12.23 14.62
N CYS A 37 10.46 -12.55 14.86
CA CYS A 37 10.04 -13.27 16.07
C CYS A 37 10.66 -14.68 16.12
N ALA A 38 10.72 -15.38 14.98
CA ALA A 38 11.34 -16.69 14.88
C ALA A 38 12.85 -16.63 15.20
N ILE A 39 13.57 -15.64 14.66
CA ILE A 39 14.99 -15.42 14.98
C ILE A 39 15.15 -15.14 16.49
N ALA A 40 14.41 -14.17 17.02
CA ALA A 40 14.48 -13.81 18.44
C ALA A 40 14.15 -14.98 19.38
N LEU A 41 13.23 -15.87 18.99
CA LEU A 41 12.91 -17.08 19.76
C LEU A 41 14.10 -18.03 19.91
N THR A 42 14.96 -18.11 18.90
CA THR A 42 16.17 -18.95 18.95
C THR A 42 17.27 -18.35 19.84
N GLU A 43 17.28 -17.02 19.99
CA GLU A 43 18.27 -16.27 20.77
C GLU A 43 17.83 -16.01 22.22
N ALA A 44 16.53 -16.11 22.51
CA ALA A 44 15.99 -15.90 23.85
C ALA A 44 16.49 -16.94 24.86
N THR A 45 17.03 -16.47 25.98
CA THR A 45 17.58 -17.32 27.05
C THR A 45 16.57 -17.59 28.16
N THR A 46 15.64 -16.66 28.43
CA THR A 46 14.66 -16.79 29.52
C THR A 46 13.32 -17.38 29.04
N PRO A 47 12.67 -18.24 29.86
CA PRO A 47 11.36 -18.82 29.53
C PRO A 47 10.25 -17.78 29.32
N GLU A 48 10.28 -16.68 30.06
CA GLU A 48 9.27 -15.62 30.02
C GLU A 48 9.33 -14.87 28.68
N VAL A 49 10.54 -14.48 28.24
CA VAL A 49 10.75 -13.83 26.94
C VAL A 49 10.38 -14.77 25.80
N ARG A 50 10.73 -16.06 25.91
CA ARG A 50 10.33 -17.07 24.91
C ARG A 50 8.81 -17.19 24.79
N THR A 51 8.09 -17.06 25.90
CA THR A 51 6.62 -17.12 25.91
C THR A 51 6.01 -15.91 25.20
N VAL A 52 6.50 -14.71 25.48
CA VAL A 52 6.04 -13.47 24.81
C VAL A 52 6.30 -13.53 23.30
N LEU A 53 7.52 -13.91 22.90
CA LEU A 53 7.89 -14.00 21.49
C LEU A 53 7.11 -15.08 20.73
N LYS A 54 6.73 -16.19 21.39
CA LYS A 54 5.84 -17.21 20.80
C LYS A 54 4.45 -16.63 20.52
N ASN A 55 3.90 -15.86 21.45
CA ASN A 55 2.60 -15.22 21.24
C ASN A 55 2.68 -14.21 20.10
N GLN A 56 3.70 -13.35 20.07
CA GLN A 56 3.91 -12.39 18.98
C GLN A 56 4.11 -13.08 17.61
N LEU A 57 4.81 -14.21 17.57
CA LEU A 57 4.95 -15.02 16.36
C LEU A 57 3.57 -15.52 15.87
N ASN A 58 2.76 -16.08 16.77
CA ASN A 58 1.42 -16.56 16.43
C ASN A 58 0.51 -15.42 15.96
N ASP A 59 0.54 -14.27 16.63
CA ASP A 59 -0.23 -13.09 16.25
C ASP A 59 0.20 -12.56 14.87
N ALA A 60 1.50 -12.55 14.58
CA ALA A 60 2.03 -12.14 13.28
C ALA A 60 1.63 -13.10 12.15
N ILE A 61 1.61 -14.42 12.43
CA ILE A 61 1.12 -15.43 11.47
C ILE A 61 -0.37 -15.22 11.18
N LEU A 62 -1.19 -15.05 12.22
CA LEU A 62 -2.63 -14.81 12.07
C LEU A 62 -2.91 -13.52 11.31
N MET A 63 -2.17 -12.45 11.62
CA MET A 63 -2.26 -11.17 10.93
C MET A 63 -1.89 -11.30 9.45
N HIS A 64 -0.79 -12.00 9.13
CA HIS A 64 -0.42 -12.27 7.74
C HIS A 64 -1.52 -13.04 7.00
N GLU A 65 -2.10 -14.08 7.62
CA GLU A 65 -3.20 -14.84 7.05
C GLU A 65 -4.41 -13.95 6.74
N GLN A 66 -4.87 -13.17 7.73
CA GLN A 66 -6.03 -12.26 7.58
C GLN A 66 -5.82 -11.24 6.46
N ILE A 67 -4.65 -10.59 6.40
CA ILE A 67 -4.33 -9.63 5.34
C ILE A 67 -4.28 -10.34 3.99
N SER A 68 -3.62 -11.50 3.90
CA SER A 68 -3.52 -12.23 2.64
C SER A 68 -4.88 -12.67 2.10
N ASN A 69 -5.78 -13.15 2.97
CA ASN A 69 -7.13 -13.54 2.61
C ASN A 69 -7.95 -12.34 2.12
N LEU A 70 -7.86 -11.20 2.83
CA LEU A 70 -8.49 -9.95 2.40
C LEU A 70 -8.00 -9.53 1.01
N MET A 71 -6.69 -9.54 0.78
CA MET A 71 -6.12 -9.16 -0.52
C MET A 71 -6.53 -10.11 -1.63
N VAL A 72 -6.68 -11.42 -1.35
CA VAL A 72 -7.20 -12.39 -2.32
C VAL A 72 -8.67 -12.12 -2.62
N GLU A 73 -9.51 -11.89 -1.61
CA GLU A 73 -10.93 -11.57 -1.76
C GLU A 73 -11.15 -10.29 -2.58
N LYS A 74 -10.34 -9.26 -2.33
CA LYS A 74 -10.37 -7.99 -3.07
C LYS A 74 -9.74 -8.08 -4.47
N GLY A 75 -9.09 -9.19 -4.79
CA GLY A 75 -8.39 -9.39 -6.06
C GLY A 75 -7.12 -8.54 -6.19
N TRP A 76 -6.49 -8.16 -5.08
CA TRP A 76 -5.20 -7.46 -5.02
C TRP A 76 -4.01 -8.42 -4.91
N PHE A 77 -4.26 -9.70 -4.63
CA PHE A 77 -3.23 -10.72 -4.49
C PHE A 77 -3.68 -12.06 -5.08
N HIS A 78 -2.79 -12.70 -5.86
CA HIS A 78 -3.06 -13.92 -6.61
C HIS A 78 -1.99 -14.99 -6.34
N PRO A 79 -1.98 -15.60 -5.14
CA PRO A 79 -0.90 -16.50 -4.71
C PRO A 79 -0.76 -17.78 -5.56
N THR A 80 -1.85 -18.24 -6.19
CA THR A 80 -1.86 -19.46 -7.00
C THR A 80 -1.79 -19.20 -8.51
N ASN A 81 -1.95 -17.94 -8.95
CA ASN A 81 -1.90 -17.56 -10.36
C ASN A 81 -0.78 -16.54 -10.57
N LEU A 82 0.42 -17.07 -10.79
CA LEU A 82 1.64 -16.25 -10.94
C LEU A 82 1.61 -15.37 -12.19
N GLU A 83 1.02 -15.83 -13.29
CA GLU A 83 0.89 -15.04 -14.52
C GLU A 83 0.03 -13.80 -14.28
N LYS A 84 -1.12 -13.98 -13.61
CA LYS A 84 -2.00 -12.87 -13.24
C LYS A 84 -1.34 -11.93 -12.23
N GLN A 85 -0.64 -12.47 -11.23
CA GLN A 85 0.09 -11.65 -10.27
C GLN A 85 1.16 -10.80 -10.98
N PHE A 86 1.95 -11.41 -11.86
CA PHE A 86 3.00 -10.73 -12.60
C PHE A 86 2.47 -9.59 -13.48
N GLN A 87 1.36 -9.83 -14.19
CA GLN A 87 0.71 -8.79 -14.98
C GLN A 87 0.26 -7.60 -14.11
N MET A 88 -0.36 -7.88 -12.95
CA MET A 88 -0.77 -6.85 -12.00
C MET A 88 0.43 -6.08 -11.41
N ASP A 89 1.55 -6.75 -11.18
CA ASP A 89 2.77 -6.12 -10.67
C ASP A 89 3.36 -5.14 -11.69
N ILE A 90 3.31 -5.47 -13.00
CA ILE A 90 3.71 -4.57 -14.08
C ILE A 90 2.80 -3.34 -14.15
N GLU A 91 1.48 -3.55 -14.10
CA GLU A 91 0.49 -2.47 -14.13
C GLU A 91 0.66 -1.53 -12.92
N SER A 92 0.84 -2.10 -11.73
CA SER A 92 1.08 -1.35 -10.49
C SER A 92 2.38 -0.55 -10.57
N SER A 93 3.46 -1.16 -11.07
CA SER A 93 4.76 -0.48 -11.24
C SER A 93 4.67 0.68 -12.23
N THR A 94 3.96 0.49 -13.34
CA THR A 94 3.73 1.53 -14.35
C THR A 94 2.92 2.68 -13.76
N THR A 95 1.88 2.37 -13.01
CA THR A 95 1.02 3.36 -12.33
C THR A 95 1.81 4.17 -11.30
N ILE A 96 2.65 3.51 -10.49
CA ILE A 96 3.52 4.20 -9.52
C ILE A 96 4.49 5.15 -10.23
N SER A 97 5.07 4.73 -11.36
CA SER A 97 5.95 5.59 -12.16
C SER A 97 5.22 6.84 -12.69
N GLN A 98 3.97 6.68 -13.12
CA GLN A 98 3.13 7.80 -13.53
C GLN A 98 2.83 8.74 -12.36
N ILE A 99 2.45 8.21 -11.19
CA ILE A 99 2.18 9.00 -9.98
C ILE A 99 3.44 9.77 -9.55
N ALA A 100 4.60 9.12 -9.57
CA ALA A 100 5.88 9.75 -9.23
C ALA A 100 6.27 10.88 -10.21
N SER A 101 5.74 10.85 -11.43
CA SER A 101 5.95 11.88 -12.45
C SER A 101 4.94 13.04 -12.35
N LEU A 102 3.94 12.97 -11.46
CA LEU A 102 2.96 14.03 -11.26
C LEU A 102 3.58 15.21 -10.51
N ASP A 103 3.18 16.42 -10.90
CA ASP A 103 3.43 17.63 -10.12
C ASP A 103 2.43 17.67 -8.95
N LEU A 104 2.80 17.02 -7.84
CA LEU A 104 1.94 16.86 -6.66
C LEU A 104 1.81 18.12 -5.80
N PHE A 105 2.74 19.08 -5.96
CA PHE A 105 2.80 20.30 -5.16
C PHE A 105 2.94 21.53 -6.04
N PRO A 106 1.95 21.80 -6.91
CA PRO A 106 1.96 23.01 -7.73
C PRO A 106 1.85 24.23 -6.81
N GLY A 107 2.69 25.24 -7.05
CA GLY A 107 2.79 26.41 -6.17
C GLY A 107 1.50 27.22 -6.02
N ASP A 108 0.71 27.34 -7.10
CA ASP A 108 -0.60 27.97 -7.09
C ASP A 108 -1.67 26.96 -7.52
N THR A 109 -2.63 26.69 -6.61
CA THR A 109 -3.79 25.81 -6.83
C THR A 109 -5.09 26.61 -6.90
N SER A 110 -5.01 27.94 -6.90
CA SER A 110 -6.18 28.80 -6.90
C SER A 110 -6.95 28.67 -8.22
N ARG A 111 -8.26 28.45 -8.10
CA ARG A 111 -9.16 28.47 -9.27
C ARG A 111 -9.38 29.88 -9.83
N SER A 112 -8.92 30.92 -9.12
CA SER A 112 -9.08 32.32 -9.48
C SER A 112 -8.47 32.68 -10.84
N GLY A 113 -7.35 32.05 -11.23
CA GLY A 113 -6.74 32.22 -12.55
C GLY A 113 -7.50 31.53 -13.70
N MET A 114 -8.51 30.72 -13.40
CA MET A 114 -9.33 29.99 -14.39
C MET A 114 -10.69 30.65 -14.64
N PHE A 115 -11.15 31.52 -13.76
CA PHE A 115 -12.32 32.35 -14.02
C PHE A 115 -11.88 33.49 -14.93
N ALA A 116 -12.64 33.76 -16.00
CA ALA A 116 -12.46 34.97 -16.78
C ALA A 116 -12.47 36.15 -15.79
N THR A 117 -11.34 36.84 -15.67
CA THR A 117 -11.34 38.14 -15.00
C THR A 117 -12.31 38.99 -15.80
N LEU A 118 -13.42 39.40 -15.17
CA LEU A 118 -14.30 40.40 -15.76
C LEU A 118 -13.43 41.64 -15.95
N GLU A 119 -13.00 41.88 -17.19
CA GLU A 119 -12.31 43.12 -17.55
C GLU A 119 -13.17 44.28 -17.06
N LYS A 120 -12.54 45.18 -16.31
CA LYS A 120 -13.18 46.28 -15.61
C LYS A 120 -13.40 47.46 -16.55
#